data_AF-A0A1I8HTM9-F1
#
_entry.id   AF-A0A1I8HTM9-F1
#
_cell.length_a   1.000
_cell.length_b   1.000
_cell.length_c   1.000
_cell.angle_alpha   90.00
_cell.angle_beta   90.00
_cell.angle_gamma   90.00
#
_symmetry.space_group_name_H-M   'P 1'
#
loop_
_entity.id
_entity.type
_entity.pdbx_description
1 polymer ?
#
loop_
_entity_poly.entity_id
_entity_poly.type
_entity_poly.pdbx_seq_one_letter_code
_entity_poly.pdbx_strand_id
1 'polypeptide(L)'
;KKFRKQQIKRTRSSELQARQSLFQSDRQHRDALAAFAASDCVCSTKFSPIDGSLCINSDFVRTFAGAASELQCAILCRLRPQCQAFSLSDGPCQLFEFNKCSKSVRDCGCSRRGRVFVRQQPGLPAGLLCPPGYGDDLCGVKYKVVSGSWDDIKSTCESESGLVIMADVTSTEELAQVNQIRSLHTGSSPMWLGGFQAPGSIEPSGGWHWLSCNISMDSSLWHPNEPNDKGGQDKLAAMNGRDGLTDLTSASFGLCECASPFN
;
A
#
# COMPACT_ATOMS: atom_id res chain seq x y z
N LYS A 1 -47.95 10.07 -36.05
CA LYS A 1 -47.74 8.60 -36.18
C LYS A 1 -46.40 8.21 -36.86
N LYS A 2 -45.92 8.91 -37.92
CA LYS A 2 -44.61 8.62 -38.56
C LYS A 2 -43.39 8.86 -37.65
N PHE A 3 -43.36 9.95 -36.89
CA PHE A 3 -42.25 10.28 -35.96
C PHE A 3 -42.02 9.21 -34.88
N ARG A 4 -43.09 8.67 -34.28
CA ARG A 4 -43.02 7.65 -33.22
C ARG A 4 -42.42 6.32 -33.70
N LYS A 5 -42.64 5.94 -34.96
CA LYS A 5 -42.04 4.74 -35.57
C LYS A 5 -40.54 4.91 -35.84
N GLN A 6 -40.08 6.13 -36.11
CA GLN A 6 -38.68 6.41 -36.41
C GLN A 6 -37.82 6.47 -35.14
N GLN A 7 -38.37 6.95 -34.02
CA GLN A 7 -37.69 6.89 -32.72
C GLN A 7 -37.53 5.46 -32.20
N ILE A 8 -38.58 4.62 -32.27
CA ILE A 8 -38.51 3.21 -31.82
C ILE A 8 -37.46 2.40 -32.60
N LYS A 9 -37.27 2.69 -33.90
CA LYS A 9 -36.23 2.05 -34.72
C LYS A 9 -34.81 2.47 -34.28
N ARG A 10 -34.61 3.72 -33.89
CA ARG A 10 -33.29 4.22 -33.44
C ARG A 10 -32.90 3.60 -32.09
N THR A 11 -33.84 3.50 -31.14
CA THR A 11 -33.57 2.92 -29.80
C THR A 11 -33.24 1.43 -29.88
N ARG A 12 -33.94 0.66 -30.72
CA ARG A 12 -33.60 -0.76 -30.91
C ARG A 12 -32.25 -0.97 -31.59
N SER A 13 -31.84 -0.06 -32.47
CA SER A 13 -30.54 -0.14 -33.14
C SER A 13 -29.39 0.14 -32.17
N SER A 14 -29.55 1.09 -31.24
CA SER A 14 -28.53 1.39 -30.23
C SER A 14 -28.39 0.28 -29.18
N GLU A 15 -29.49 -0.36 -28.77
CA GLU A 15 -29.45 -1.49 -27.84
C GLU A 15 -28.77 -2.73 -28.44
N LEU A 16 -28.95 -2.97 -29.74
CA LEU A 16 -28.31 -4.10 -30.44
C LEU A 16 -26.79 -3.88 -30.57
N GLN A 17 -26.36 -2.65 -30.85
CA GLN A 17 -24.94 -2.29 -30.92
C GLN A 17 -24.25 -2.39 -29.56
N ALA A 18 -24.91 -1.94 -28.47
CA ALA A 18 -24.37 -2.06 -27.12
C ALA A 18 -24.24 -3.52 -26.66
N ARG A 19 -25.17 -4.39 -27.06
CA ARG A 19 -25.06 -5.85 -26.80
C ARG A 19 -23.94 -6.48 -27.61
N GLN A 20 -23.76 -6.10 -28.87
CA GLN A 20 -22.67 -6.61 -29.70
C GLN A 20 -21.29 -6.19 -29.18
N SER A 21 -21.14 -4.96 -28.67
CA SER A 21 -19.88 -4.50 -28.07
C SER A 21 -19.55 -5.24 -26.76
N LEU A 22 -20.55 -5.54 -25.92
CA LEU A 22 -20.35 -6.34 -24.71
C LEU A 22 -19.93 -7.78 -25.04
N PHE A 23 -20.57 -8.42 -26.02
CA PHE A 23 -20.19 -9.76 -26.48
C PHE A 23 -18.80 -9.81 -27.12
N GLN A 24 -18.39 -8.75 -27.84
CA GLN A 24 -17.04 -8.65 -28.40
C GLN A 24 -15.98 -8.45 -27.31
N SER A 25 -16.28 -7.66 -26.27
CA SER A 25 -15.39 -7.47 -25.12
C SER A 25 -15.20 -8.77 -24.32
N ASP A 26 -16.28 -9.51 -24.05
CA ASP A 26 -16.21 -10.83 -23.39
C ASP A 26 -15.42 -11.85 -24.21
N ARG A 27 -15.57 -11.83 -25.54
CA ARG A 27 -14.83 -12.73 -26.44
C ARG A 27 -13.34 -12.40 -26.47
N GLN A 28 -12.99 -11.12 -26.56
CA GLN A 28 -11.59 -10.68 -26.47
C GLN A 28 -10.96 -11.04 -25.11
N HIS A 29 -11.73 -10.97 -24.02
CA HIS A 29 -11.27 -11.37 -22.69
C HIS A 29 -11.04 -12.89 -22.58
N ARG A 30 -11.90 -13.70 -23.22
CA ARG A 30 -11.75 -15.17 -23.28
C ARG A 30 -10.59 -15.60 -24.17
N ASP A 31 -10.44 -14.97 -25.33
CA ASP A 31 -9.37 -15.29 -26.28
C ASP A 31 -8.00 -14.88 -25.73
N ALA A 32 -7.91 -13.78 -24.97
CA ALA A 32 -6.71 -13.41 -24.23
C ALA A 32 -6.34 -14.44 -23.15
N LEU A 33 -7.33 -14.97 -22.41
CA LEU A 33 -7.11 -16.02 -21.40
C LEU A 33 -6.65 -17.34 -22.05
N ALA A 34 -7.16 -17.69 -23.23
CA ALA A 34 -6.79 -18.90 -23.96
C ALA A 34 -5.39 -18.80 -24.61
N ALA A 35 -5.02 -17.65 -25.14
CA ALA A 35 -3.69 -17.43 -25.75
C ALA A 35 -2.55 -17.49 -24.72
N PHE A 36 -2.80 -17.06 -23.47
CA PHE A 36 -1.82 -17.18 -22.38
C PHE A 36 -1.58 -18.62 -21.90
N ALA A 37 -2.51 -19.54 -22.17
CA ALA A 37 -2.41 -20.93 -21.73
C ALA A 37 -1.60 -21.85 -22.66
N ALA A 38 -1.26 -21.39 -23.88
CA ALA A 38 -0.74 -22.24 -24.95
C ALA A 38 0.76 -22.05 -25.28
N SER A 39 1.47 -21.15 -24.61
CA SER A 39 2.94 -21.13 -24.64
C SER A 39 3.49 -21.79 -23.39
N ASP A 40 4.47 -22.67 -23.55
CA ASP A 40 5.34 -23.26 -22.51
C ASP A 40 6.11 -22.20 -21.69
N CYS A 41 5.39 -21.26 -21.09
CA CYS A 41 5.88 -20.55 -19.94
C CYS A 41 5.69 -21.53 -18.79
N VAL A 42 6.79 -22.04 -18.23
CA VAL A 42 6.81 -22.45 -16.84
C VAL A 42 6.47 -21.20 -16.04
N CYS A 43 5.17 -20.91 -15.95
CA CYS A 43 4.57 -19.87 -15.15
C CYS A 43 4.74 -20.31 -13.71
N SER A 44 5.98 -20.23 -13.22
CA SER A 44 6.29 -20.29 -11.80
C SER A 44 5.61 -19.07 -11.18
N THR A 45 4.33 -19.22 -10.88
CA THR A 45 3.58 -18.31 -10.03
C THR A 45 4.14 -18.56 -8.64
N LYS A 46 5.25 -17.88 -8.33
CA LYS A 46 5.93 -18.04 -7.04
C LYS A 46 5.07 -17.40 -5.97
N PHE A 47 4.08 -18.15 -5.50
CA PHE A 47 3.30 -17.86 -4.33
C PHE A 47 3.64 -18.89 -3.27
N SER A 48 3.82 -18.43 -2.05
CA SER A 48 4.13 -19.27 -0.90
C SER A 48 2.89 -19.36 -0.01
N PRO A 49 2.39 -20.56 0.30
CA PRO A 49 1.30 -20.71 1.24
C PRO A 49 1.79 -20.40 2.66
N ILE A 50 1.02 -19.58 3.37
CA ILE A 50 1.22 -19.28 4.79
C ILE A 50 -0.13 -19.41 5.52
N ASP A 51 -0.09 -19.56 6.85
CA ASP A 51 -1.23 -19.25 7.70
C ASP A 51 -1.18 -17.75 8.05
N GLY A 52 -2.02 -16.96 7.38
CA GLY A 52 -2.00 -15.50 7.45
C GLY A 52 -3.33 -14.91 7.90
N SER A 53 -3.36 -13.60 8.14
CA SER A 53 -4.60 -12.87 8.39
C SER A 53 -5.51 -12.89 7.16
N LEU A 54 -6.81 -13.14 7.38
CA LEU A 54 -7.87 -12.94 6.38
C LEU A 54 -8.59 -11.59 6.57
N CYS A 55 -8.20 -10.82 7.58
CA CYS A 55 -8.81 -9.54 7.95
C CYS A 55 -8.27 -8.39 7.09
N ILE A 56 -8.23 -8.57 5.78
CA ILE A 56 -7.70 -7.55 4.88
C ILE A 56 -8.77 -6.47 4.73
N ASN A 57 -8.38 -5.20 4.92
CA ASN A 57 -9.29 -4.07 4.75
C ASN A 57 -9.94 -4.16 3.36
N SER A 58 -11.27 -4.01 3.32
CA SER A 58 -12.08 -4.22 2.12
C SER A 58 -11.64 -3.38 0.91
N ASP A 59 -11.00 -2.23 1.14
CA ASP A 59 -10.47 -1.38 0.07
C ASP A 59 -9.40 -2.10 -0.77
N PHE A 60 -8.67 -3.03 -0.14
CA PHE A 60 -7.60 -3.84 -0.74
C PHE A 60 -8.06 -5.25 -1.13
N VAL A 61 -9.35 -5.59 -1.00
CA VAL A 61 -9.87 -6.91 -1.37
C VAL A 61 -10.58 -6.84 -2.72
N ARG A 62 -10.29 -7.79 -3.61
CA ARG A 62 -11.03 -8.01 -4.86
C ARG A 62 -11.46 -9.47 -4.96
N THR A 63 -12.75 -9.71 -5.09
CA THR A 63 -13.33 -11.07 -5.13
C THR A 63 -13.69 -11.48 -6.55
N PHE A 64 -13.33 -12.70 -6.94
CA PHE A 64 -13.57 -13.28 -8.26
C PHE A 64 -14.35 -14.60 -8.16
N ALA A 65 -15.68 -14.51 -8.32
CA ALA A 65 -16.58 -15.66 -8.21
C ALA A 65 -16.28 -16.81 -9.22
N GLY A 66 -15.69 -16.49 -10.37
CA GLY A 66 -15.35 -17.48 -11.40
C GLY A 66 -14.01 -18.19 -11.22
N ALA A 67 -13.22 -17.80 -10.22
CA ALA A 67 -11.94 -18.43 -9.90
C ALA A 67 -12.08 -19.24 -8.61
N ALA A 68 -11.93 -20.56 -8.72
CA ALA A 68 -12.13 -21.51 -7.63
C ALA A 68 -10.92 -22.41 -7.38
N SER A 69 -9.81 -22.20 -8.10
CA SER A 69 -8.56 -22.95 -7.90
C SER A 69 -7.40 -22.01 -7.59
N GLU A 70 -6.40 -22.54 -6.87
CA GLU A 70 -5.16 -21.82 -6.54
C GLU A 70 -4.47 -21.31 -7.81
N LEU A 71 -4.42 -22.12 -8.87
CA LEU A 71 -3.80 -21.74 -10.14
C LEU A 71 -4.54 -20.56 -10.81
N GLN A 72 -5.88 -20.57 -10.82
CA GLN A 72 -6.66 -19.46 -11.37
C GLN A 72 -6.42 -18.17 -10.59
N CYS A 73 -6.43 -18.23 -9.26
CA CYS A 73 -6.11 -17.09 -8.41
C CYS A 73 -4.69 -16.56 -8.64
N ALA A 74 -3.70 -17.45 -8.71
CA ALA A 74 -2.32 -17.09 -8.89
C ALA A 74 -2.09 -16.38 -10.24
N ILE A 75 -2.75 -16.83 -11.31
CA ILE A 75 -2.72 -16.17 -12.62
C ILE A 75 -3.37 -14.79 -12.52
N LEU A 76 -4.58 -14.67 -11.95
CA LEU A 76 -5.28 -13.39 -11.78
C LEU A 76 -4.45 -12.40 -10.96
N CYS A 77 -3.85 -12.85 -9.86
CA CYS A 77 -3.00 -12.04 -9.01
C CYS A 77 -1.74 -11.58 -9.77
N ARG A 78 -1.07 -12.48 -10.48
CA ARG A 78 0.15 -12.12 -11.25
C ARG A 78 -0.10 -11.05 -12.31
N LEU A 79 -1.27 -11.07 -12.95
CA LEU A 79 -1.66 -10.07 -13.95
C LEU A 79 -1.90 -8.67 -13.35
N ARG A 80 -1.92 -8.56 -12.02
CA ARG A 80 -2.18 -7.32 -11.30
C ARG A 80 -0.92 -6.85 -10.57
N PRO A 81 -0.35 -5.70 -10.92
CA PRO A 81 0.89 -5.20 -10.31
C PRO A 81 0.81 -5.05 -8.79
N GLN A 82 -0.36 -4.66 -8.27
CA GLN A 82 -0.57 -4.42 -6.84
C GLN A 82 -1.02 -5.68 -6.08
N CYS A 83 -1.28 -6.80 -6.75
CA CYS A 83 -1.67 -8.01 -6.03
C CYS A 83 -0.44 -8.63 -5.35
N GLN A 84 -0.49 -8.66 -4.02
CA GLN A 84 0.57 -9.20 -3.16
C GLN A 84 0.24 -10.58 -2.63
N ALA A 85 -1.04 -10.94 -2.58
CA ALA A 85 -1.47 -12.24 -2.07
C ALA A 85 -2.89 -12.59 -2.53
N PHE A 86 -3.31 -13.83 -2.30
CA PHE A 86 -4.69 -14.24 -2.46
C PHE A 86 -5.10 -15.31 -1.44
N SER A 87 -6.41 -15.50 -1.27
CA SER A 87 -6.98 -16.59 -0.49
C SER A 87 -8.20 -17.20 -1.18
N LEU A 88 -8.47 -18.46 -0.84
CA LEU A 88 -9.67 -19.22 -1.20
C LEU A 88 -10.44 -19.66 0.06
N SER A 89 -10.03 -19.20 1.25
CA SER A 89 -10.57 -19.69 2.53
C SER A 89 -12.04 -19.33 2.75
N ASP A 90 -12.51 -18.21 2.18
CA ASP A 90 -13.89 -17.72 2.33
C ASP A 90 -14.78 -18.02 1.10
N GLY A 91 -14.36 -18.98 0.26
CA GLY A 91 -15.10 -19.41 -0.93
C GLY A 91 -14.40 -18.99 -2.23
N PRO A 92 -14.95 -18.05 -3.00
CA PRO A 92 -14.34 -17.63 -4.25
C PRO A 92 -12.97 -16.98 -4.03
N CYS A 93 -12.17 -16.93 -5.09
CA CYS A 93 -10.87 -16.30 -5.07
C CYS A 93 -10.92 -14.85 -4.57
N GLN A 94 -10.18 -14.53 -3.51
CA GLN A 94 -9.99 -13.18 -3.01
C GLN A 94 -8.54 -12.76 -3.26
N LEU A 95 -8.35 -11.71 -4.05
CA LEU A 95 -7.04 -11.08 -4.24
C LEU A 95 -6.87 -9.96 -3.21
N PHE A 96 -5.66 -9.84 -2.70
CA PHE A 96 -5.23 -8.79 -1.78
C PHE A 96 -4.30 -7.84 -2.54
N GLU A 97 -4.84 -6.68 -2.88
CA GLU A 97 -4.23 -5.67 -3.76
C GLU A 97 -3.80 -4.45 -2.97
N PHE A 98 -2.50 -4.32 -2.69
CA PHE A 98 -1.90 -3.20 -1.99
C PHE A 98 -0.43 -3.02 -2.41
N ASN A 99 0.18 -1.91 -2.02
CA ASN A 99 1.58 -1.62 -2.33
C ASN A 99 2.27 -0.98 -1.11
N LYS A 100 3.54 -0.59 -1.27
CA LYS A 100 4.34 0.00 -0.20
C LYS A 100 3.78 1.31 0.38
N CYS A 101 2.90 2.00 -0.35
CA CYS A 101 2.22 3.23 0.07
C CYS A 101 0.84 2.98 0.69
N SER A 102 0.40 1.72 0.75
CA SER A 102 -0.90 1.39 1.33
C SER A 102 -0.83 1.39 2.85
N LYS A 103 -1.75 2.11 3.49
CA LYS A 103 -1.89 2.20 4.94
C LYS A 103 -3.04 1.32 5.42
N SER A 104 -2.99 0.91 6.69
CA SER A 104 -4.04 0.13 7.35
C SER A 104 -4.58 -1.05 6.50
N VAL A 105 -3.67 -1.82 5.90
CA VAL A 105 -3.99 -2.92 4.98
C VAL A 105 -4.71 -4.10 5.65
N ARG A 106 -4.78 -4.12 6.99
CA ARG A 106 -5.52 -5.07 7.81
C ARG A 106 -6.52 -4.33 8.72
N ASP A 107 -7.70 -4.90 8.90
CA ASP A 107 -8.64 -4.44 9.92
C ASP A 107 -8.11 -4.76 11.32
N CYS A 108 -7.77 -3.71 12.09
CA CYS A 108 -7.04 -3.83 13.36
C CYS A 108 -7.75 -4.69 14.42
N GLY A 109 -9.08 -4.70 14.43
CA GLY A 109 -9.90 -5.41 15.43
C GLY A 109 -10.20 -6.86 15.08
N CYS A 110 -9.68 -7.37 13.97
CA CYS A 110 -10.04 -8.69 13.46
C CYS A 110 -8.87 -9.68 13.62
N SER A 111 -9.19 -10.90 14.04
CA SER A 111 -8.23 -11.98 14.33
C SER A 111 -8.44 -13.23 13.47
N ARG A 112 -9.24 -13.13 12.40
CA ARG A 112 -9.48 -14.24 11.46
C ARG A 112 -8.19 -14.61 10.74
N ARG A 113 -7.87 -15.91 10.73
CA ARG A 113 -6.72 -16.48 10.03
C ARG A 113 -7.15 -17.55 9.05
N GLY A 114 -6.30 -17.82 8.08
CA GLY A 114 -6.49 -18.91 7.15
C GLY A 114 -5.36 -19.00 6.14
N ARG A 115 -5.55 -19.88 5.16
CA ARG A 115 -4.53 -20.12 4.14
C ARG A 115 -4.47 -18.94 3.18
N VAL A 116 -3.30 -18.31 3.11
CA VAL A 116 -3.01 -17.20 2.19
C VAL A 116 -1.82 -17.58 1.33
N PHE A 117 -1.86 -17.23 0.06
CA PHE A 117 -0.79 -17.43 -0.90
C PHE A 117 -0.12 -16.10 -1.16
N VAL A 118 1.06 -15.89 -0.59
CA VAL A 118 1.78 -14.62 -0.68
C VAL A 118 2.75 -14.65 -1.84
N ARG A 119 2.73 -13.59 -2.65
CA ARG A 119 3.61 -13.40 -3.79
C ARG A 119 5.05 -13.30 -3.32
N GLN A 120 5.94 -14.06 -3.95
CA GLN A 120 7.37 -13.99 -3.69
C GLN A 120 7.90 -12.60 -4.04
N GLN A 121 8.49 -11.94 -3.05
CA GLN A 121 9.23 -10.70 -3.25
C GLN A 121 10.71 -11.00 -3.56
N PRO A 122 11.34 -10.29 -4.50
CA PRO A 122 12.79 -10.36 -4.69
C PRO A 122 13.53 -10.04 -3.38
N GLY A 123 14.59 -10.79 -3.05
CA GLY A 123 15.42 -10.53 -1.87
C GLY A 123 14.81 -10.93 -0.51
N LEU A 124 13.57 -11.43 -0.47
CA LEU A 124 12.91 -11.88 0.76
C LEU A 124 12.72 -13.40 0.82
N PRO A 125 12.67 -13.99 2.03
CA PRO A 125 12.21 -15.36 2.21
C PRO A 125 10.79 -15.58 1.67
N ALA A 126 10.50 -16.83 1.33
CA ALA A 126 9.17 -17.26 0.90
C ALA A 126 8.10 -16.89 1.95
N GLY A 127 7.00 -16.29 1.49
CA GLY A 127 5.85 -15.93 2.35
C GLY A 127 5.95 -14.57 3.02
N LEU A 128 7.07 -13.85 2.92
CA LEU A 128 7.26 -12.54 3.55
C LEU A 128 7.11 -11.39 2.55
N LEU A 129 6.49 -10.30 3.02
CA LEU A 129 6.41 -9.01 2.31
C LEU A 129 7.34 -7.94 2.91
N CYS A 130 7.80 -8.16 4.13
CA CYS A 130 8.72 -7.29 4.85
C CYS A 130 10.00 -8.05 5.21
N PRO A 131 11.16 -7.37 5.24
CA PRO A 131 12.39 -7.93 5.80
C PRO A 131 12.23 -8.33 7.26
N PRO A 132 13.12 -9.19 7.79
CA PRO A 132 13.22 -9.42 9.24
C PRO A 132 13.48 -8.11 10.00
N GLY A 133 12.94 -8.01 11.22
CA GLY A 133 13.14 -6.85 12.11
C GLY A 133 12.04 -5.79 12.08
N TYR A 134 11.02 -5.92 11.22
CA TYR A 134 9.81 -5.12 11.27
C TYR A 134 8.81 -5.73 12.24
N GLY A 135 8.75 -5.19 13.47
CA GLY A 135 8.06 -5.82 14.60
C GLY A 135 6.88 -5.02 15.15
N ASP A 136 7.00 -3.69 15.21
CA ASP A 136 5.90 -2.82 15.64
C ASP A 136 4.85 -2.77 14.53
N ASP A 137 3.60 -3.07 14.84
CA ASP A 137 2.54 -3.24 13.84
C ASP A 137 1.35 -2.33 14.16
N LEU A 138 0.91 -1.58 13.16
CA LEU A 138 -0.38 -0.89 13.14
C LEU A 138 -1.16 -1.37 11.93
N CYS A 139 -2.08 -2.31 12.16
CA CYS A 139 -3.11 -2.66 11.19
C CYS A 139 -2.51 -3.09 9.84
N GLY A 140 -1.41 -3.85 9.88
CA GLY A 140 -0.72 -4.34 8.68
C GLY A 140 0.31 -3.36 8.08
N VAL A 141 0.60 -2.24 8.73
CA VAL A 141 1.84 -1.50 8.52
C VAL A 141 2.79 -1.87 9.64
N LYS A 142 3.99 -2.34 9.28
CA LYS A 142 5.02 -2.76 10.23
C LYS A 142 6.16 -1.75 10.24
N TYR A 143 6.79 -1.51 11.37
CA TYR A 143 7.83 -0.50 11.52
C TYR A 143 9.14 -1.09 12.04
N LYS A 144 10.23 -0.38 11.70
CA LYS A 144 11.57 -0.66 12.19
C LYS A 144 12.32 0.64 12.42
N VAL A 145 12.90 0.79 13.61
CA VAL A 145 13.76 1.93 13.95
C VAL A 145 15.16 1.72 13.38
N VAL A 146 15.70 2.77 12.77
CA VAL A 146 17.05 2.82 12.22
C VAL A 146 17.77 4.07 12.73
N SER A 147 19.10 4.07 12.71
CA SER A 147 19.93 5.20 13.14
C SER A 147 20.69 5.82 11.99
N GLY A 148 20.87 7.13 11.98
CA GLY A 148 21.61 7.85 10.96
C GLY A 148 21.14 9.29 10.79
N SER A 149 21.73 9.99 9.83
CA SER A 149 21.13 11.23 9.33
C SER A 149 19.84 10.92 8.55
N TRP A 150 19.04 11.94 8.27
CA TRP A 150 17.82 11.77 7.47
C TRP A 150 18.12 11.13 6.10
N ASP A 151 19.21 11.53 5.44
CA ASP A 151 19.60 11.00 4.13
C ASP A 151 20.07 9.53 4.22
N ASP A 152 20.81 9.19 5.28
CA ASP A 152 21.23 7.80 5.55
C ASP A 152 20.01 6.90 5.80
N ILE A 153 19.05 7.39 6.57
CA ILE A 153 17.83 6.66 6.91
C ILE A 153 16.96 6.45 5.67
N LYS A 154 16.73 7.51 4.89
CA LYS A 154 16.02 7.42 3.61
C LYS A 154 16.67 6.37 2.72
N SER A 155 17.99 6.45 2.53
CA SER A 155 18.72 5.49 1.70
C SER A 155 18.63 4.07 2.26
N THR A 156 18.65 3.91 3.58
CA THR A 156 18.51 2.61 4.25
C THR A 156 17.13 2.02 3.93
N CYS A 157 16.04 2.71 4.25
CA CYS A 157 14.69 2.21 4.05
C CYS A 157 14.41 1.91 2.57
N GLU A 158 14.79 2.80 1.65
CA GLU A 158 14.53 2.65 0.21
C GLU A 158 15.38 1.56 -0.47
N SER A 159 16.51 1.17 0.14
CA SER A 159 17.34 0.08 -0.36
C SER A 159 16.83 -1.31 0.02
N GLU A 160 15.89 -1.39 0.96
CA GLU A 160 15.38 -2.66 1.45
C GLU A 160 14.44 -3.34 0.45
N SER A 161 14.49 -4.67 0.46
CA SER A 161 13.59 -5.49 -0.33
C SER A 161 12.17 -5.48 0.25
N GLY A 162 11.17 -5.76 -0.59
CA GLY A 162 9.77 -5.83 -0.18
C GLY A 162 9.05 -4.50 -0.29
N LEU A 163 8.05 -4.31 0.57
CA LEU A 163 7.15 -3.15 0.53
C LEU A 163 7.58 -2.05 1.50
N VAL A 164 8.88 -1.78 1.56
CA VAL A 164 9.50 -0.84 2.51
C VAL A 164 9.57 0.57 1.95
N ILE A 165 9.30 1.55 2.82
CA ILE A 165 9.59 2.98 2.60
C ILE A 165 10.09 3.62 3.91
N MET A 166 10.62 4.84 3.83
CA MET A 166 10.75 5.68 5.02
C MET A 166 9.36 6.07 5.49
N ALA A 167 9.10 6.03 6.79
CA ALA A 167 7.73 6.07 7.30
C ALA A 167 7.01 7.37 6.98
N ASP A 168 5.81 7.23 6.43
CA ASP A 168 4.87 8.31 6.17
C ASP A 168 3.75 8.32 7.23
N VAL A 169 3.28 9.51 7.63
CA VAL A 169 2.19 9.66 8.60
C VAL A 169 1.03 10.40 7.95
N THR A 170 -0.06 9.69 7.72
CA THR A 170 -1.22 10.16 6.97
C THR A 170 -2.49 10.25 7.82
N SER A 171 -2.43 9.81 9.08
CA SER A 171 -3.53 9.95 10.04
C SER A 171 -3.03 10.20 11.46
N THR A 172 -3.95 10.61 12.33
CA THR A 172 -3.70 10.81 13.77
C THR A 172 -3.37 9.50 14.49
N GLU A 173 -3.92 8.37 14.03
CA GLU A 173 -3.64 7.04 14.58
C GLU A 173 -2.20 6.60 14.26
N GLU A 174 -1.74 6.87 13.03
CA GLU A 174 -0.35 6.63 12.64
C GLU A 174 0.60 7.52 13.45
N LEU A 175 0.26 8.78 13.65
CA LEU A 175 1.04 9.70 14.47
C LEU A 175 1.15 9.20 15.92
N ALA A 176 0.04 8.71 16.50
CA ALA A 176 0.04 8.13 17.84
C ALA A 176 0.95 6.89 17.92
N GLN A 177 0.90 6.00 16.92
CA GLN A 177 1.78 4.84 16.84
C GLN A 177 3.25 5.23 16.72
N VAL A 178 3.59 6.18 15.85
CA VAL A 178 4.97 6.68 15.69
C VAL A 178 5.47 7.26 17.01
N ASN A 179 4.64 8.03 17.72
CA ASN A 179 5.00 8.57 19.04
C ASN A 179 5.23 7.46 20.08
N GLN A 180 4.44 6.39 20.05
CA GLN A 180 4.64 5.23 20.90
C GLN A 180 5.97 4.52 20.58
N ILE A 181 6.24 4.22 19.29
CA ILE A 181 7.49 3.59 18.86
C ILE A 181 8.70 4.43 19.27
N ARG A 182 8.65 5.75 19.03
CA ARG A 182 9.67 6.69 19.48
C ARG A 182 9.91 6.59 20.98
N SER A 183 8.85 6.66 21.79
CA SER A 183 8.97 6.56 23.24
C SER A 183 9.60 5.23 23.69
N LEU A 184 9.29 4.12 23.02
CA LEU A 184 9.80 2.80 23.37
C LEU A 184 11.27 2.58 22.97
N HIS A 185 11.67 3.09 21.80
CA HIS A 185 12.95 2.75 21.19
C HIS A 185 14.02 3.84 21.31
N THR A 186 13.62 5.12 21.39
CA THR A 186 14.55 6.26 21.37
C THR A 186 14.39 7.19 22.58
N GLY A 187 13.44 6.89 23.47
CA GLY A 187 13.12 7.68 24.65
C GLY A 187 12.65 9.08 24.28
N SER A 188 13.42 10.11 24.64
CA SER A 188 13.11 11.51 24.33
C SER A 188 13.71 11.99 23.00
N SER A 189 14.49 11.16 22.31
CA SER A 189 15.18 11.58 21.08
C SER A 189 14.18 11.73 19.93
N PRO A 190 14.29 12.80 19.11
CA PRO A 190 13.48 12.93 17.91
C PRO A 190 13.73 11.78 16.92
N MET A 191 12.75 11.53 16.06
CA MET A 191 12.77 10.45 15.08
C MET A 191 12.40 10.99 13.71
N TRP A 192 13.30 10.87 12.75
CA TRP A 192 13.10 11.23 11.35
C TRP A 192 12.01 10.40 10.69
N LEU A 193 11.22 11.06 9.83
CA LEU A 193 10.19 10.48 8.99
C LEU A 193 10.38 10.91 7.53
N GLY A 194 9.61 10.34 6.61
CA GLY A 194 9.72 10.57 5.16
C GLY A 194 9.31 11.96 4.67
N GLY A 195 8.89 12.85 5.57
CA GLY A 195 8.39 14.19 5.23
C GLY A 195 9.54 15.12 4.82
N PHE A 196 9.35 15.79 3.68
CA PHE A 196 10.34 16.67 3.07
C PHE A 196 9.69 17.87 2.40
N GLN A 197 10.40 19.00 2.40
CA GLN A 197 10.05 20.20 1.67
C GLN A 197 11.11 20.45 0.59
N ALA A 198 10.69 20.60 -0.66
CA ALA A 198 11.64 20.79 -1.76
C ALA A 198 12.27 22.19 -1.70
N PRO A 199 13.58 22.35 -2.00
CA PRO A 199 14.21 23.67 -2.06
C PRO A 199 13.47 24.64 -2.98
N GLY A 200 13.23 25.85 -2.49
CA GLY A 200 12.48 26.88 -3.22
C GLY A 200 10.96 26.80 -3.08
N SER A 201 10.47 25.95 -2.16
CA SER A 201 9.06 25.96 -1.75
C SER A 201 8.72 27.26 -0.98
N ILE A 202 7.42 27.50 -0.80
CA ILE A 202 6.95 28.66 -0.03
C ILE A 202 7.08 28.34 1.45
N GLU A 203 7.90 29.11 2.16
CA GLU A 203 8.08 28.93 3.61
C GLU A 203 7.00 29.62 4.46
N PRO A 204 6.68 29.08 5.65
CA PRO A 204 7.21 27.83 6.21
C PRO A 204 6.41 26.57 5.81
N SER A 205 5.19 26.74 5.26
CA SER A 205 4.18 25.68 5.21
C SER A 205 3.88 25.10 3.82
N GLY A 206 4.50 25.62 2.76
CA GLY A 206 4.23 25.21 1.39
C GLY A 206 5.15 24.08 0.93
N GLY A 207 4.62 23.13 0.16
CA GLY A 207 5.42 22.12 -0.55
C GLY A 207 5.81 20.88 0.26
N TRP A 208 5.37 20.77 1.52
CA TRP A 208 5.56 19.58 2.34
C TRP A 208 4.84 18.35 1.77
N HIS A 209 5.60 17.28 1.61
CA HIS A 209 5.06 16.00 1.16
C HIS A 209 5.84 14.84 1.76
N TRP A 210 5.17 13.70 1.81
CA TRP A 210 5.74 12.39 2.08
C TRP A 210 6.48 11.90 0.85
N LEU A 211 7.81 11.81 0.92
CA LEU A 211 8.67 11.70 -0.25
C LEU A 211 8.48 10.38 -1.02
N SER A 212 8.34 9.26 -0.30
CA SER A 212 8.29 7.93 -0.93
C SER A 212 7.03 7.69 -1.75
N CYS A 213 5.91 8.26 -1.32
CA CYS A 213 4.59 8.05 -1.91
C CYS A 213 4.01 9.30 -2.56
N ASN A 214 4.74 10.42 -2.51
CA ASN A 214 4.34 11.71 -3.05
C ASN A 214 2.94 12.14 -2.58
N ILE A 215 2.71 12.03 -1.27
CA ILE A 215 1.45 12.38 -0.62
C ILE A 215 1.61 13.74 0.03
N SER A 216 0.71 14.69 -0.26
CA SER A 216 0.71 15.99 0.41
C SER A 216 0.41 15.84 1.90
N MET A 217 1.08 16.62 2.72
CA MET A 217 0.90 16.57 4.16
C MET A 217 -0.43 17.17 4.59
N ASP A 218 -1.12 16.52 5.52
CA ASP A 218 -2.30 17.08 6.16
C ASP A 218 -1.89 18.09 7.23
N SER A 219 -2.43 19.32 7.12
CA SER A 219 -2.18 20.40 8.06
C SER A 219 -2.55 20.06 9.52
N SER A 220 -3.47 19.12 9.74
CA SER A 220 -3.92 18.70 11.07
C SER A 220 -2.90 17.85 11.83
N LEU A 221 -1.87 17.34 11.16
CA LEU A 221 -0.83 16.51 11.77
C LEU A 221 0.32 17.33 12.37
N TRP A 222 0.42 18.62 12.03
CA TRP A 222 1.46 19.48 12.58
C TRP A 222 1.25 19.74 14.06
N HIS A 223 2.35 19.83 14.79
CA HIS A 223 2.32 20.41 16.12
C HIS A 223 1.89 21.88 16.04
N PRO A 224 1.20 22.44 17.05
CA PRO A 224 0.93 23.87 17.12
C PRO A 224 2.15 24.75 16.81
N ASN A 225 1.98 25.69 15.88
CA ASN A 225 3.02 26.58 15.34
C ASN A 225 4.10 25.92 14.46
N GLU A 226 3.89 24.68 14.01
CA GLU A 226 4.72 24.03 12.99
C GLU A 226 3.99 23.96 11.64
N PRO A 227 4.72 23.87 10.51
CA PRO A 227 6.16 24.07 10.40
C PRO A 227 6.53 25.55 10.60
N ASN A 228 7.73 25.82 11.13
CA ASN A 228 8.16 27.18 11.46
C ASN A 228 9.44 27.64 10.72
N ASP A 229 10.07 26.75 9.95
CA ASP A 229 11.29 26.97 9.19
C ASP A 229 12.44 27.55 10.05
N LYS A 230 12.55 27.12 11.31
CA LYS A 230 13.57 27.65 12.21
C LYS A 230 14.96 27.12 11.83
N GLY A 231 15.64 27.88 10.98
CA GLY A 231 16.99 27.59 10.54
C GLY A 231 17.07 26.86 9.20
N GLY A 232 16.09 27.03 8.32
CA GLY A 232 16.09 26.41 6.99
C GLY A 232 15.76 24.92 7.05
N GLN A 233 14.64 24.56 7.67
CA GLN A 233 14.33 23.18 8.03
C GLN A 233 13.45 22.50 6.99
N ASP A 234 14.05 21.69 6.12
CA ASP A 234 13.34 21.02 5.03
C ASP A 234 12.94 19.55 5.33
N LYS A 235 13.12 19.09 6.58
CA LYS A 235 13.01 17.66 6.96
C LYS A 235 12.15 17.47 8.19
N LEU A 236 11.33 16.42 8.18
CA LEU A 236 10.31 16.19 9.20
C LEU A 236 10.69 15.12 10.23
N ALA A 237 10.34 15.36 11.48
CA ALA A 237 10.46 14.40 12.57
C ALA A 237 9.23 14.35 13.49
N ALA A 238 9.11 13.26 14.24
CA ALA A 238 8.33 13.18 15.46
C ALA A 238 9.21 13.50 16.68
N MET A 239 8.71 14.29 17.64
CA MET A 239 9.49 14.81 18.77
C MET A 239 8.80 14.55 20.12
N ASN A 240 9.60 14.43 21.18
CA ASN A 240 9.07 14.27 22.53
C ASN A 240 8.36 15.52 23.07
N GLY A 241 7.25 15.31 23.78
CA GLY A 241 6.47 16.41 24.37
C GLY A 241 5.71 17.25 23.33
N ARG A 242 5.57 16.73 22.10
CA ARG A 242 4.86 17.35 21.00
C ARG A 242 3.78 16.39 20.50
N ASP A 243 2.54 16.89 20.39
CA ASP A 243 1.39 16.11 19.94
C ASP A 243 1.27 16.05 18.39
N GLY A 244 2.32 16.47 17.67
CA GLY A 244 2.31 16.62 16.21
C GLY A 244 3.69 16.55 15.58
N LEU A 245 3.71 16.66 14.26
CA LEU A 245 4.92 16.69 13.43
C LEU A 245 5.68 18.02 13.61
N THR A 246 6.98 17.99 13.39
CA THR A 246 7.86 19.16 13.51
C THR A 246 8.96 19.09 12.45
N ASP A 247 9.27 20.22 11.84
CA ASP A 247 10.46 20.40 11.01
C ASP A 247 11.70 20.50 11.92
N LEU A 248 12.81 19.86 11.55
CA LEU A 248 14.04 19.84 12.35
C LEU A 248 15.29 19.84 11.46
N THR A 249 16.42 20.27 12.04
CA THR A 249 17.74 20.17 11.40
C THR A 249 18.54 18.92 11.81
N SER A 250 18.24 18.30 12.96
CA SER A 250 18.99 17.14 13.44
C SER A 250 18.15 16.18 14.29
N ALA A 251 18.38 14.89 14.04
CA ALA A 251 17.98 13.74 14.86
C ALA A 251 18.91 12.58 14.52
N SER A 252 18.98 11.57 15.41
CA SER A 252 19.89 10.43 15.26
C SER A 252 19.19 9.12 14.89
N PHE A 253 17.86 9.12 14.92
CA PHE A 253 17.02 7.96 14.66
C PHE A 253 15.98 8.32 13.61
N GLY A 254 15.47 7.31 12.92
CA GLY A 254 14.31 7.43 12.05
C GLY A 254 13.57 6.12 11.93
N LEU A 255 12.49 6.17 11.17
CA LEU A 255 11.55 5.07 11.06
C LEU A 255 11.43 4.63 9.61
N CYS A 256 11.65 3.34 9.38
CA CYS A 256 11.17 2.67 8.16
C CYS A 256 9.82 2.03 8.45
N GLU A 257 8.97 1.95 7.44
CA GLU A 257 7.74 1.18 7.49
C GLU A 257 7.64 0.21 6.32
N CYS A 258 6.81 -0.82 6.49
CA CYS A 258 6.57 -1.83 5.48
C CYS A 258 5.12 -2.31 5.52
N ALA A 259 4.47 -2.35 4.35
CA ALA A 259 3.11 -2.85 4.24
C ALA A 259 3.08 -4.40 4.23
N SER A 260 2.56 -5.00 5.30
CA SER A 260 2.26 -6.44 5.36
C SER A 260 1.13 -6.72 6.37
N PRO A 261 -0.04 -7.18 5.91
CA PRO A 261 -1.11 -7.62 6.81
C PRO A 261 -0.82 -8.99 7.46
N PHE A 262 0.23 -9.67 7.00
CA PHE A 262 0.63 -11.01 7.44
C PHE A 262 1.73 -10.92 8.50
N ASN A 263 1.71 -11.87 9.43
CA ASN A 263 2.73 -12.03 10.47
C ASN A 263 3.87 -12.91 9.97
#